data_AF-A0A1K1RMI4-F1
#
_entry.id   AF-A0A1K1RMI4-F1
#
_cell.length_a   1.000
_cell.length_b   1.000
_cell.length_c   1.000
_cell.angle_alpha   90.00
_cell.angle_beta   90.00
_cell.angle_gamma   90.00
#
_symmetry.space_group_name_H-M   'P 1'
#
loop_
_entity.id
_entity.type
_entity.pdbx_description
1 polymer ?
#
loop_
_entity_poly.entity_id
_entity_poly.type
_entity_poly.pdbx_seq_one_letter_code
_entity_poly.pdbx_strand_id
1 'polypeptide(L)' 'AYQGEFSDMVENYYKWKMEIAQKPPTVKGFVPQKGRWQVERSFAWLNNFRRLSKDYERLPESSVAFIQVAFISILLK' A
#
# COMPACT_ATOMS: atom_id res chain seq x y z
N ALA A 1 9.85 9.39 -2.39
CA ALA A 1 9.97 9.00 -0.97
C ALA A 1 8.63 9.31 -0.28
N TYR A 2 8.32 8.73 0.88
CA TYR A 2 7.05 9.02 1.59
C TYR A 2 6.97 10.46 2.14
N GLN A 3 8.08 11.20 2.11
CA GLN A 3 8.15 12.64 2.39
C GLN A 3 8.05 13.42 1.06
N GLY A 4 7.40 14.59 1.10
CA GLY A 4 7.28 15.53 -0.02
C GLY A 4 5.91 15.45 -0.68
N GLU A 5 5.87 15.32 -2.01
CA GLU A 5 4.64 15.37 -2.80
C GLU A 5 3.52 14.44 -2.28
N PHE A 6 3.89 13.24 -1.81
CA PHE A 6 2.92 12.30 -1.26
C PHE A 6 2.30 12.79 0.05
N SER A 7 3.09 13.33 0.99
CA SER A 7 2.56 13.86 2.24
C SER A 7 1.66 15.07 1.98
N ASP A 8 2.07 15.92 1.04
CA ASP A 8 1.30 17.11 0.66
C ASP A 8 -0.02 16.73 0.02
N MET A 9 -0.04 15.72 -0.85
CA MET A 9 -1.28 15.19 -1.45
C MET A 9 -2.21 14.61 -0.39
N VAL A 10 -1.69 13.81 0.55
CA VAL A 10 -2.49 13.18 1.62
C VAL A 10 -3.16 14.23 2.50
N GLU A 11 -2.44 15.27 2.88
CA GLU A 11 -2.97 16.35 3.71
C GLU A 11 -3.93 17.26 2.92
N ASN A 12 -3.58 17.64 1.69
CA ASN A 12 -4.36 18.59 0.93
C ASN A 12 -5.64 18.00 0.33
N TYR A 13 -5.55 16.80 -0.23
CA TYR A 13 -6.67 16.17 -0.94
C TYR A 13 -7.53 15.32 0.00
N TYR A 14 -6.91 14.47 0.81
CA TYR A 14 -7.63 13.50 1.64
C TYR A 14 -7.89 14.01 3.07
N LYS A 15 -7.23 15.10 3.50
CA LYS A 15 -7.35 15.69 4.85
C LYS A 15 -6.99 14.69 5.96
N TRP A 16 -6.08 13.77 5.68
CA TRP A 16 -5.65 12.75 6.64
C TRP A 16 -4.38 13.18 7.38
N LYS A 17 -4.33 12.89 8.68
CA LYS A 17 -3.11 13.05 9.47
C LYS A 17 -2.18 11.86 9.20
N MET A 18 -1.02 12.12 8.60
CA MET A 18 -0.04 11.08 8.27
C MET A 18 1.01 10.92 9.38
N GLU A 19 1.27 9.67 9.78
CA GLU A 19 2.43 9.30 10.60
C GLU A 19 3.43 8.52 9.73
N ILE A 20 4.62 9.08 9.51
CA ILE A 20 5.68 8.41 8.74
C ILE A 20 6.54 7.58 9.72
N ALA A 21 6.29 6.28 9.78
CA ALA A 21 7.12 5.36 10.56
C ALA A 21 8.39 4.99 9.77
N GLN A 22 9.55 5.51 10.19
CA GLN A 22 10.86 5.16 9.63
C GLN A 22 11.80 4.67 10.72
N LYS A 23 12.65 3.70 10.34
CA LYS A 23 13.71 3.21 11.20
C LYS A 23 14.72 4.34 11.47
N PRO A 24 15.09 4.61 12.73
CA PRO A 24 16.16 5.55 13.03
C PRO A 24 17.47 5.12 12.35
N PRO A 25 18.22 6.05 11.72
CA PRO A 25 19.44 5.72 10.99
C PRO A 25 20.55 5.12 11.89
N THR A 26 20.50 5.41 13.19
CA THR A 26 21.51 4.99 14.18
C THR A 26 21.39 3.52 14.60
N VAL A 27 20.26 2.85 14.34
CA VAL A 27 20.01 1.48 14.82
C VAL A 27 20.37 0.44 13.74
N LYS A 28 21.21 -0.54 14.09
CA LYS A 28 21.52 -1.69 13.22
C LYS A 28 20.50 -2.81 13.42
N GLY A 29 20.24 -3.58 12.37
CA GLY A 29 19.25 -4.68 12.40
C GLY A 29 17.81 -4.25 12.11
N PHE A 30 16.89 -5.19 12.33
CA PHE A 30 15.46 -5.03 12.12
C PHE A 30 14.80 -4.34 13.32
N VAL A 31 13.98 -3.33 13.06
CA VAL A 31 13.19 -2.63 14.08
C VAL A 31 11.74 -2.64 13.62
N PRO A 32 10.83 -3.33 14.34
CA PRO A 32 9.41 -3.32 14.04
C PRO A 32 8.88 -1.88 13.97
N GLN A 33 8.21 -1.54 12.88
CA GLN A 33 7.59 -0.22 12.70
C GLN A 33 6.09 -0.33 12.93
N LYS A 34 5.52 0.57 13.72
CA LYS A 34 4.07 0.66 13.94
C LYS A 34 3.37 0.81 12.58
N GLY A 35 2.32 0.02 12.34
CA GLY A 35 1.55 0.10 11.09
C GLY A 35 2.11 -0.69 9.90
N ARG A 36 3.35 -1.17 9.95
CA ARG A 36 4.00 -1.85 8.80
C ARG A 36 3.35 -3.18 8.46
N TRP A 37 3.02 -3.98 9.47
CA TRP A 37 2.44 -5.31 9.27
C TRP A 37 1.08 -5.25 8.57
N GLN A 38 0.29 -4.19 8.80
CA GLN A 38 -0.98 -3.99 8.11
C GLN A 38 -0.78 -3.77 6.62
N VAL A 39 0.21 -2.94 6.25
CA VAL A 39 0.56 -2.66 4.84
C VAL A 39 1.05 -3.93 4.15
N GLU A 40 2.00 -4.63 4.77
CA GLU A 40 2.55 -5.88 4.23
C GLU A 40 1.47 -6.96 4.09
N ARG A 41 0.57 -7.09 5.07
CA ARG A 41 -0.56 -8.01 5.02
C ARG A 41 -1.53 -7.66 3.88
N SER A 42 -1.85 -6.37 3.69
CA SER A 42 -2.72 -5.92 2.61
C SER A 42 -2.16 -6.30 1.23
N PHE A 43 -0.86 -6.15 1.02
CA PHE A 43 -0.21 -6.62 -0.22
C PHE A 43 -0.15 -8.15 -0.31
N ALA A 44 0.06 -8.85 0.81
CA ALA A 44 0.07 -10.31 0.82
C ALA A 44 -1.26 -10.92 0.37
N TRP A 45 -2.39 -10.27 0.68
CA TRP A 45 -3.71 -10.72 0.21
C TRP A 45 -3.85 -10.69 -1.31
N LEU A 46 -3.20 -9.74 -1.99
CA LEU A 46 -3.24 -9.62 -3.45
C LEU A 46 -2.60 -10.82 -4.16
N ASN A 47 -1.71 -11.58 -3.50
CA ASN A 47 -1.11 -12.79 -4.07
C ASN A 47 -2.14 -13.87 -4.39
N ASN A 48 -3.31 -13.85 -3.74
CA ASN A 48 -4.40 -14.79 -4.03
C ASN A 48 -5.23 -14.40 -5.27
N PHE A 49 -4.96 -13.24 -5.86
CA PHE A 49 -5.62 -12.77 -7.07
C PHE A 49 -4.70 -13.06 -8.25
N ARG A 50 -4.94 -14.20 -8.92
CA ARG A 50 -4.16 -14.63 -10.10
C ARG A 50 -4.00 -13.52 -11.13
N ARG A 51 -5.08 -12.78 -11.39
CA ARG A 51 -5.10 -11.67 -12.37
C ARG A 51 -4.13 -10.54 -12.04
N LEU A 52 -3.82 -10.32 -10.76
CA LEU A 52 -2.84 -9.30 -10.36
C LEU A 52 -1.38 -9.78 -10.46
N SER A 53 -1.15 -11.09 -10.60
CA SER A 53 0.19 -11.68 -10.50
C SER A 53 0.65 -12.48 -11.72
N LYS A 54 -0.28 -13.00 -12.53
CA LYS A 54 -0.01 -13.92 -13.65
C LYS A 54 -0.61 -13.47 -14.97
N ASP A 55 -1.70 -12.70 -14.94
CA ASP A 55 -2.37 -12.23 -16.15
C ASP A 55 -2.14 -10.72 -16.28
N TYR A 56 -1.15 -10.32 -17.09
CA TYR A 56 -0.80 -8.91 -17.24
C TYR A 56 -1.84 -8.17 -18.09
N GLU A 57 -2.32 -7.04 -17.57
CA GLU A 57 -3.22 -6.18 -18.31
C GLU A 57 -2.48 -5.38 -19.39
N ARG A 58 -3.18 -5.08 -20.48
CA ARG A 58 -2.65 -4.25 -21.57
C ARG A 58 -2.39 -2.81 -21.13
N LEU A 59 -3.19 -2.32 -20.18
CA LEU A 59 -3.20 -0.93 -19.73
C LEU A 59 -2.98 -0.86 -18.21
N PRO A 60 -2.12 0.05 -17.71
CA PRO A 60 -1.93 0.26 -16.27
C PRO A 60 -3.23 0.56 -15.55
N GLU A 61 -4.14 1.29 -16.19
CA GLU A 61 -5.45 1.66 -15.64
C GLU A 61 -6.31 0.43 -15.35
N SER A 62 -6.22 -0.60 -16.20
CA SER A 62 -6.90 -1.87 -15.97
C SER A 62 -6.32 -2.59 -14.74
N SER A 63 -5.00 -2.61 -14.58
CA SER A 63 -4.36 -3.17 -13.38
C SER A 63 -4.78 -2.43 -12.11
N VAL A 64 -4.83 -1.10 -12.16
CA VAL A 64 -5.30 -0.26 -11.02
C VAL A 64 -6.74 -0.61 -10.66
N ALA A 65 -7.63 -0.72 -11.64
CA ALA A 65 -9.01 -1.12 -11.40
C ALA A 65 -9.12 -2.51 -10.75
N PHE A 66 -8.32 -3.50 -11.18
CA PHE A 66 -8.35 -4.82 -10.56
C PHE A 66 -7.80 -4.85 -9.13
N ILE A 67 -6.84 -3.99 -8.78
CA ILE A 67 -6.38 -3.85 -7.40
C ILE A 67 -7.54 -3.32 -6.52
N GLN A 68 -8.30 -2.34 -7.00
CA GLN A 68 -9.46 -1.81 -6.28
C GLN A 68 -10.54 -2.89 -6.09
N VAL A 69 -10.88 -3.62 -7.16
CA VAL A 69 -11.85 -4.73 -7.10
C VAL A 69 -11.40 -5.82 -6.13
N ALA A 70 -10.11 -6.16 -6.11
CA ALA A 70 -9.56 -7.14 -5.17
C ALA A 70 -9.77 -6.72 -3.71
N PHE A 71 -9.42 -5.47 -3.35
CA PHE A 71 -9.65 -4.97 -1.98
C PHE A 71 -11.12 -4.88 -1.61
N ILE A 72 -12.00 -4.44 -2.52
CA ILE A 72 -13.44 -4.43 -2.28
C ILE A 72 -13.93 -5.85 -1.97
N SER A 73 -13.49 -6.86 -2.75
CA SER A 73 -13.89 -8.26 -2.52
C SER A 73 -13.39 -8.84 -1.21
N ILE A 74 -12.23 -8.38 -0.70
CA ILE A 74 -11.71 -8.78 0.62
C ILE A 74 -12.54 -8.14 1.73
N LEU A 75 -12.90 -6.86 1.59
CA LEU A 75 -13.63 -6.10 2.60
C LEU A 75 -15.11 -6.49 2.73
N LEU A 76 -15.70 -7.03 1.66
CA LEU A 76 -17.10 -7.49 1.64
C LEU A 76 -17.29 -8.92 2.17
N LYS A 77 -16.21 -9.63 2.49
CA LYS A 77 -16.25 -10.94 3.16
C LYS A 77 -16.22 -10.79 4.67
#